data_AF-A0A800JJL0-F1
#
_entry.id   AF-A0A800JJL0-F1
#
_cell.length_a   1.000
_cell.length_b   1.000
_cell.length_c   1.000
_cell.angle_alpha   90.00
_cell.angle_beta   90.00
_cell.angle_gamma   90.00
#
_symmetry.space_group_name_H-M   'P 1'
#
loop_
_entity.id
_entity.type
_entity.pdbx_description
1 polymer ?
#
loop_
_entity_poly.entity_id
_entity_poly.type
_entity_poly.pdbx_seq_one_letter_code
_entity_poly.pdbx_strand_id
1 'polypeptide(L)'
;MGKRYHALLPALILIGAGSLFVDKNEAAKKETTRDLIVPAALKDLGKDYKVRIVYFVPSDRKVKPNYQGKTEVLMRVVSDVYKREMKAHGQKTRGLDFEFGEDEKLKIHLVKARKVASFYTGEPFDVDRLLNTQQQEIWETVGFSRNRPMLVFSEAGAVAEARPIPQVYSGLACVSGDIFNDEVTASTIEEQIQKFLNRHGNGKDEFSRSQVSQTSNGVLIHELGHIFGMLHDTRDQRNIMMRGYDKLGQMYTLSGAGDRPVRFSLAHVRMAAASRFFNESFDNSDTQPPKIHVFKLSKPAKAGDRKIKFNIKMNDNKGLGPLVIMQRGGGQIDAMVGDNNLNGVINYSKEISLECPRPLVGGQPLIYIVNVMDVNGNLSQSVANSVVVSD
;
A
#
# COMPACT_ATOMS: atom_id res chain seq x y z
N MET A 1 -25.65 7.49 -41.67
CA MET A 1 -25.52 8.81 -41.00
C MET A 1 -24.11 8.95 -40.49
N GLY A 2 -23.25 9.62 -41.25
CA GLY A 2 -21.86 9.91 -40.88
C GLY A 2 -21.68 11.41 -40.66
N LYS A 3 -20.91 11.77 -39.63
CA LYS A 3 -20.30 13.09 -39.43
C LYS A 3 -18.94 12.82 -38.77
N ARG A 4 -17.84 12.76 -39.54
CA ARG A 4 -16.93 13.87 -39.90
C ARG A 4 -16.54 14.72 -38.69
N TYR A 5 -15.40 14.39 -38.09
CA TYR A 5 -14.63 15.32 -37.26
C TYR A 5 -13.71 16.13 -38.16
N HIS A 6 -13.80 17.45 -38.03
CA HIS A 6 -12.95 18.40 -38.72
C HIS A 6 -11.57 18.50 -38.05
N ALA A 7 -10.54 18.54 -38.88
CA ALA A 7 -9.18 18.95 -38.53
C ALA A 7 -9.11 20.45 -38.22
N LEU A 8 -8.22 20.84 -37.31
CA LEU A 8 -7.60 22.17 -37.28
C LEU A 8 -6.18 22.04 -36.69
N LEU A 9 -5.21 22.38 -37.54
CA LEU A 9 -3.78 22.53 -37.26
C LEU A 9 -3.47 24.03 -36.94
N PRO A 10 -2.21 24.43 -36.72
CA PRO A 10 -1.66 24.99 -35.50
C PRO A 10 -1.55 26.54 -35.49
N ALA A 11 -1.23 27.13 -34.34
CA ALA A 11 -0.78 28.53 -34.27
C ALA A 11 0.58 28.62 -33.56
N LEU A 12 1.61 28.90 -34.35
CA LEU A 12 2.87 29.51 -33.93
C LEU A 12 2.61 30.95 -33.48
N ILE A 13 3.20 31.36 -32.35
CA ILE A 13 3.59 32.76 -32.13
C ILE A 13 5.02 32.78 -31.62
N LEU A 14 5.84 33.56 -32.33
CA LEU A 14 7.27 33.79 -32.13
C LEU A 14 7.39 35.25 -31.71
N ILE A 15 7.85 35.55 -30.50
CA ILE A 15 8.39 36.87 -30.13
C ILE A 15 9.54 36.65 -29.15
N GLY A 16 10.74 37.08 -29.55
CA GLY A 16 11.89 37.21 -28.68
C GLY A 16 11.95 38.60 -28.04
N ALA A 17 12.48 38.65 -26.82
CA ALA A 17 13.15 39.82 -26.26
C ALA A 17 14.13 39.33 -25.19
N GLY A 18 15.41 39.61 -25.40
CA GLY A 18 16.45 39.33 -24.43
C GLY A 18 16.30 40.21 -23.19
N SER A 19 16.66 39.66 -22.03
CA SER A 19 17.02 40.45 -20.85
C SER A 19 17.99 39.64 -19.99
N LEU A 20 19.14 40.26 -19.73
CA LEU A 20 20.12 39.87 -18.73
C LEU A 20 19.45 39.91 -17.34
N PHE A 21 18.98 38.76 -16.86
CA PHE A 21 18.64 38.59 -15.45
C PHE A 21 19.73 37.74 -14.80
N VAL A 22 20.50 38.38 -13.93
CA VAL A 22 21.29 37.69 -12.90
C VAL A 22 20.30 36.84 -12.09
N ASP A 23 20.61 35.55 -11.99
CA ASP A 23 19.71 34.48 -11.58
C ASP A 23 19.36 34.56 -10.08
N LYS A 24 18.37 35.39 -9.73
CA LYS A 24 17.77 35.42 -8.38
C LYS A 24 17.09 34.09 -8.01
N ASN A 25 16.89 33.16 -8.95
CA ASN A 25 16.29 31.85 -8.66
C ASN A 25 17.26 30.89 -7.95
N GLU A 26 18.58 31.03 -8.10
CA GLU A 26 19.51 30.13 -7.41
C GLU A 26 19.58 30.38 -5.90
N ALA A 27 19.51 31.65 -5.48
CA ALA A 27 19.50 32.01 -4.06
C ALA A 27 18.19 31.59 -3.37
N ALA A 28 17.04 31.77 -4.03
CA ALA A 28 15.73 31.36 -3.51
C ALA A 28 15.53 29.82 -3.50
N LYS A 29 16.11 29.09 -4.47
CA LYS A 29 16.17 27.61 -4.44
C LYS A 29 17.07 27.07 -3.33
N LYS A 30 18.15 27.77 -2.97
CA LYS A 30 19.04 27.38 -1.86
C LYS A 30 18.41 27.63 -0.49
N GLU A 31 17.55 28.63 -0.36
CA GLU A 31 16.92 28.95 0.94
C GLU A 31 15.76 27.99 1.27
N THR A 32 15.01 27.52 0.26
CA THR A 32 13.86 26.60 0.43
C THR A 32 14.22 25.14 0.75
N THR A 33 15.50 24.75 0.66
CA THR A 33 15.93 23.37 0.96
C THR A 33 16.31 23.15 2.43
N ARG A 34 16.48 24.22 3.23
CA ARG A 34 16.92 24.10 4.63
C ARG A 34 15.86 23.50 5.57
N ASP A 35 14.59 23.53 5.20
CA ASP A 35 13.47 23.06 6.04
C ASP A 35 12.87 21.71 5.59
N LEU A 36 13.56 21.00 4.68
CA LEU A 36 13.09 19.73 4.14
C LEU A 36 13.75 18.53 4.83
N ILE A 37 12.93 17.52 5.09
CA ILE A 37 13.39 16.24 5.60
C ILE A 37 13.59 15.31 4.42
N VAL A 38 14.85 15.03 4.08
CA VAL A 38 15.19 14.09 3.00
C VAL A 38 15.35 12.68 3.59
N PRO A 39 14.57 11.67 3.15
CA PRO A 39 14.78 10.28 3.52
C PRO A 39 16.21 9.84 3.25
N ALA A 40 16.79 9.00 4.13
CA ALA A 40 18.10 8.42 3.89
C ALA A 40 18.12 7.57 2.61
N ALA A 41 19.32 7.33 2.06
CA ALA A 41 19.50 6.33 1.01
C ALA A 41 19.09 4.93 1.51
N LEU A 42 18.59 4.10 0.60
CA LEU A 42 18.30 2.71 0.90
C LEU A 42 19.61 1.96 1.12
N LYS A 43 19.56 0.97 2.01
CA LYS A 43 20.65 0.04 2.25
C LYS A 43 20.08 -1.30 2.67
N ASP A 44 20.84 -2.36 2.40
CA ASP A 44 20.52 -3.68 2.88
C ASP A 44 20.51 -3.68 4.42
N LEU A 45 19.38 -4.07 5.02
CA LEU A 45 19.27 -4.20 6.47
C LEU A 45 19.70 -5.59 6.96
N GLY A 46 20.06 -6.50 6.07
CA GLY A 46 20.47 -7.87 6.38
C GLY A 46 19.32 -8.70 6.96
N LYS A 47 18.06 -8.40 6.60
CA LYS A 47 16.91 -9.20 7.04
C LYS A 47 16.73 -10.42 6.14
N ASP A 48 16.27 -11.53 6.73
CA ASP A 48 15.90 -12.73 5.96
C ASP A 48 14.66 -12.49 5.07
N TYR A 49 13.75 -11.65 5.56
CA TYR A 49 12.47 -11.32 4.91
C TYR A 49 12.58 -9.96 4.23
N LYS A 50 12.49 -9.97 2.90
CA LYS A 50 12.76 -8.81 2.05
C LYS A 50 11.64 -8.63 1.03
N VAL A 51 11.30 -7.38 0.72
CA VAL A 51 10.39 -7.07 -0.39
C VAL A 51 11.17 -7.19 -1.71
N ARG A 52 10.64 -7.99 -2.63
CA ARG A 52 11.16 -8.11 -3.99
C ARG A 52 10.47 -7.08 -4.88
N ILE A 53 11.26 -6.34 -5.65
CA ILE A 53 10.75 -5.35 -6.59
C ILE A 53 10.79 -5.90 -8.01
N VAL A 54 9.67 -5.84 -8.71
CA VAL A 54 9.52 -6.33 -10.08
C VAL A 54 9.02 -5.21 -10.97
N TYR A 55 9.64 -5.05 -12.14
CA TYR A 55 9.10 -4.22 -13.22
C TYR A 55 8.62 -5.13 -14.35
N PHE A 56 7.30 -5.22 -14.52
CA PHE A 56 6.65 -6.13 -15.47
C PHE A 56 6.23 -5.39 -16.74
N VAL A 57 6.80 -5.77 -17.87
CA VAL A 57 6.63 -5.10 -19.16
C VAL A 57 6.12 -6.11 -20.21
N PRO A 58 4.84 -6.04 -20.63
CA PRO A 58 4.31 -6.87 -21.71
C PRO A 58 5.06 -6.72 -23.03
N SER A 59 4.94 -7.71 -23.92
CA SER A 59 5.70 -7.78 -25.17
C SER A 59 5.40 -6.64 -26.16
N ASP A 60 4.24 -6.01 -26.06
CA ASP A 60 3.80 -4.85 -26.85
C ASP A 60 4.07 -3.50 -26.17
N ARG A 61 4.72 -3.51 -25.00
CA ARG A 61 5.10 -2.30 -24.26
C ARG A 61 6.62 -2.11 -24.26
N LYS A 62 7.05 -0.89 -23.94
CA LYS A 62 8.47 -0.53 -23.84
C LYS A 62 8.82 -0.27 -22.39
N VAL A 63 10.04 -0.65 -22.01
CA VAL A 63 10.64 -0.30 -20.72
C VAL A 63 10.72 1.22 -20.63
N LYS A 64 10.14 1.82 -19.58
CA LYS A 64 10.24 3.27 -19.37
C LYS A 64 11.68 3.67 -19.02
N PRO A 65 12.18 4.81 -19.54
CA PRO A 65 13.52 5.28 -19.24
C PRO A 65 13.65 5.59 -17.74
N ASN A 66 14.86 5.38 -17.20
CA ASN A 66 15.19 5.63 -15.79
C ASN A 66 14.26 4.95 -14.76
N TYR A 67 13.61 3.82 -15.10
CA TYR A 67 12.77 3.11 -14.14
C TYR A 67 13.54 2.71 -12.88
N GLN A 68 14.84 2.42 -12.99
CA GLN A 68 15.70 2.03 -11.87
C GLN A 68 15.87 3.16 -10.84
N GLY A 69 16.32 4.34 -11.30
CA GLY A 69 16.49 5.50 -10.42
C GLY A 69 15.15 5.95 -9.81
N LYS A 70 14.07 5.93 -10.60
CA LYS A 70 12.73 6.26 -10.10
C LYS A 70 12.21 5.24 -9.09
N THR A 71 12.49 3.96 -9.28
CA THR A 71 12.13 2.92 -8.30
C THR A 71 12.87 3.14 -6.98
N GLU A 72 14.15 3.52 -7.02
CA GLU A 72 14.90 3.85 -5.80
C GLU A 72 14.28 5.04 -5.06
N VAL A 73 13.91 6.11 -5.77
CA VAL A 73 13.19 7.27 -5.20
C VAL A 73 11.88 6.84 -4.54
N LEU A 74 11.05 6.05 -5.22
CA LEU A 74 9.79 5.54 -4.68
C LEU A 74 10.03 4.69 -3.42
N MET A 75 11.01 3.79 -3.43
CA MET A 75 11.27 2.90 -2.30
C MET A 75 11.88 3.64 -1.10
N ARG A 76 12.59 4.76 -1.31
CA ARG A 76 13.01 5.67 -0.22
C ARG A 76 11.80 6.29 0.48
N VAL A 77 10.81 6.78 -0.29
CA VAL A 77 9.55 7.31 0.25
C VAL A 77 8.80 6.22 1.02
N VAL A 78 8.61 5.03 0.42
CA VAL A 78 7.93 3.90 1.06
C VAL A 78 8.61 3.51 2.38
N SER A 79 9.92 3.25 2.34
CA SER A 79 10.69 2.82 3.52
C SER A 79 10.60 3.84 4.66
N ASP A 80 10.69 5.13 4.33
CA ASP A 80 10.63 6.20 5.31
C ASP A 80 9.24 6.35 5.95
N VAL A 81 8.15 6.31 5.18
CA VAL A 81 6.78 6.38 5.71
C VAL A 81 6.53 5.24 6.70
N TYR A 82 6.82 3.99 6.30
CA TYR A 82 6.68 2.84 7.18
C TYR A 82 7.54 3.01 8.44
N LYS A 83 8.83 3.30 8.29
CA LYS A 83 9.76 3.41 9.43
C LYS A 83 9.35 4.50 10.41
N ARG A 84 8.95 5.68 9.93
CA ARG A 84 8.52 6.79 10.79
C ARG A 84 7.25 6.44 11.54
N GLU A 85 6.25 5.88 10.85
CA GLU A 85 4.98 5.58 11.49
C GLU A 85 5.06 4.41 12.47
N MET A 86 5.87 3.39 12.19
CA MET A 86 6.15 2.34 13.17
C MET A 86 6.84 2.92 14.42
N LYS A 87 7.88 3.75 14.24
CA LYS A 87 8.59 4.40 15.35
C LYS A 87 7.71 5.37 16.15
N ALA A 88 6.84 6.12 15.48
CA ALA A 88 5.91 7.06 16.11
C ALA A 88 4.89 6.37 17.02
N HIS A 89 4.72 5.06 16.88
CA HIS A 89 3.90 4.23 17.77
C HIS A 89 4.75 3.36 18.73
N GLY A 90 6.04 3.67 18.88
CA GLY A 90 6.93 3.00 19.84
C GLY A 90 7.47 1.65 19.38
N GLN A 91 7.26 1.26 18.12
CA GLN A 91 7.82 0.00 17.62
C GLN A 91 9.32 0.11 17.42
N LYS A 92 10.06 -0.85 18.00
CA LYS A 92 11.48 -1.05 17.70
C LYS A 92 11.62 -1.75 16.36
N THR A 93 12.03 -1.02 15.33
CA THR A 93 12.27 -1.58 14.00
C THR A 93 13.36 -0.81 13.26
N ARG A 94 14.12 -1.53 12.44
CA ARG A 94 15.07 -0.94 11.49
C ARG A 94 14.36 -0.38 10.24
N GLY A 95 13.13 -0.82 9.99
CA GLY A 95 12.31 -0.48 8.81
C GLY A 95 12.08 -1.68 7.89
N LEU A 96 11.50 -1.42 6.72
CA LEU A 96 11.39 -2.40 5.63
C LEU A 96 12.76 -2.65 4.99
N ASP A 97 12.99 -3.89 4.59
CA ASP A 97 14.18 -4.30 3.83
C ASP A 97 13.78 -4.77 2.43
N PHE A 98 14.71 -4.65 1.50
CA PHE A 98 14.53 -4.96 0.08
C PHE A 98 15.62 -5.91 -0.39
N GLU A 99 15.43 -6.49 -1.58
CA GLU A 99 16.51 -7.19 -2.25
C GLU A 99 17.55 -6.20 -2.80
N PHE A 100 18.83 -6.47 -2.56
CA PHE A 100 19.94 -5.70 -3.11
C PHE A 100 20.80 -6.61 -4.00
N GLY A 101 21.43 -6.02 -5.01
CA GLY A 101 22.42 -6.67 -5.86
C GLY A 101 23.79 -6.74 -5.19
N GLU A 102 24.74 -7.39 -5.86
CA GLU A 102 26.14 -7.45 -5.40
C GLU A 102 26.82 -6.07 -5.39
N ASP A 103 26.30 -5.11 -6.16
CA ASP A 103 26.75 -3.72 -6.21
C ASP A 103 26.11 -2.84 -5.12
N GLU A 104 25.47 -3.44 -4.12
CA GLU A 104 24.74 -2.79 -3.03
C GLU A 104 23.58 -1.89 -3.49
N LYS A 105 23.16 -2.00 -4.75
CA LYS A 105 22.00 -1.25 -5.27
C LYS A 105 20.72 -2.04 -5.12
N LEU A 106 19.59 -1.32 -5.05
CA LEU A 106 18.27 -1.93 -5.03
C LEU A 106 18.10 -2.86 -6.24
N LYS A 107 17.83 -4.14 -5.98
CA LYS A 107 17.62 -5.14 -7.02
C LYS A 107 16.21 -5.02 -7.57
N ILE A 108 16.10 -4.68 -8.85
CA ILE A 108 14.84 -4.56 -9.57
C ILE A 108 14.80 -5.62 -10.64
N HIS A 109 13.87 -6.57 -10.53
CA HIS A 109 13.73 -7.63 -11.52
C HIS A 109 12.90 -7.13 -12.69
N LEU A 110 13.56 -6.84 -13.82
CA LEU A 110 12.88 -6.54 -15.06
C LEU A 110 12.35 -7.82 -15.71
N VAL A 111 11.04 -7.97 -15.77
CA VAL A 111 10.35 -9.08 -16.45
C VAL A 111 9.81 -8.56 -17.78
N LYS A 112 10.47 -8.94 -18.88
CA LYS A 112 9.96 -8.74 -20.24
C LYS A 112 9.02 -9.89 -20.57
N ALA A 113 7.73 -9.64 -20.43
CA ALA A 113 6.72 -10.67 -20.51
C ALA A 113 6.52 -11.15 -21.97
N ARG A 114 6.12 -12.41 -22.11
CA ARG A 114 6.01 -13.10 -23.41
C ARG A 114 4.73 -12.75 -24.17
N LYS A 115 3.72 -12.21 -23.50
CA LYS A 115 2.42 -11.87 -24.09
C LYS A 115 2.21 -10.37 -24.10
N VAL A 116 1.24 -9.95 -24.90
CA VAL A 116 0.79 -8.56 -24.98
C VAL A 116 -0.05 -8.17 -23.76
N ALA A 117 -0.19 -6.88 -23.48
CA ALA A 117 -0.92 -6.37 -22.32
C ALA A 117 -2.33 -6.96 -22.16
N SER A 118 -3.10 -7.05 -23.26
CA SER A 118 -4.48 -7.56 -23.25
C SER A 118 -4.61 -9.01 -22.80
N PHE A 119 -3.56 -9.83 -22.97
CA PHE A 119 -3.55 -11.20 -22.45
C PHE A 119 -3.65 -11.22 -20.92
N TYR A 120 -2.92 -10.34 -20.25
CA TYR A 120 -2.85 -10.27 -18.79
C TYR A 120 -4.10 -9.62 -18.22
N THR A 121 -4.52 -8.47 -18.77
CA THR A 121 -5.69 -7.75 -18.27
C THR A 121 -7.00 -8.47 -18.54
N GLY A 122 -7.06 -9.29 -19.60
CA GLY A 122 -8.31 -9.84 -20.11
C GLY A 122 -9.13 -8.81 -20.90
N GLU A 123 -10.08 -9.32 -21.67
CA GLU A 123 -11.12 -8.55 -22.34
C GLU A 123 -12.48 -9.25 -22.11
N PRO A 124 -13.39 -8.68 -21.29
CA PRO A 124 -13.24 -7.44 -20.51
C PRO A 124 -12.15 -7.54 -19.42
N PHE A 125 -11.76 -6.39 -18.84
CA PHE A 125 -10.77 -6.33 -17.77
C PHE A 125 -11.17 -7.22 -16.59
N ASP A 126 -10.23 -8.05 -16.14
CA ASP A 126 -10.35 -8.99 -15.03
C ASP A 126 -9.09 -8.90 -14.15
N VAL A 127 -9.28 -8.38 -12.93
CA VAL A 127 -8.19 -8.18 -11.96
C VAL A 127 -7.59 -9.51 -11.50
N ASP A 128 -8.40 -10.57 -11.37
CA ASP A 128 -7.90 -11.86 -10.93
C ASP A 128 -7.04 -12.49 -12.00
N ARG A 129 -7.47 -12.39 -13.27
CA ARG A 129 -6.65 -12.79 -14.41
C ARG A 129 -5.34 -12.04 -14.46
N LEU A 130 -5.36 -10.72 -14.27
CA LEU A 130 -4.15 -9.88 -14.26
C LEU A 130 -3.15 -10.36 -13.20
N LEU A 131 -3.60 -10.50 -11.95
CA LEU A 131 -2.73 -10.90 -10.85
C LEU A 131 -2.26 -12.35 -11.00
N ASN A 132 -3.12 -13.28 -11.43
CA ASN A 132 -2.76 -14.69 -11.64
C ASN A 132 -1.70 -14.85 -12.73
N THR A 133 -1.93 -14.25 -13.89
CA THR A 133 -1.06 -14.43 -15.06
C THR A 133 0.29 -13.74 -14.88
N GLN A 134 0.33 -12.54 -14.28
CA GLN A 134 1.59 -11.88 -13.95
C GLN A 134 2.36 -12.64 -12.88
N GLN A 135 1.70 -13.05 -11.79
CA GLN A 135 2.37 -13.79 -10.71
C GLN A 135 3.06 -15.05 -11.25
N GLN A 136 2.35 -15.82 -12.08
CA GLN A 136 2.88 -17.03 -12.69
C GLN A 136 4.13 -16.73 -13.54
N GLU A 137 4.05 -15.75 -14.44
CA GLU A 137 5.16 -15.44 -15.33
C GLU A 137 6.37 -14.81 -14.58
N ILE A 138 6.10 -14.03 -13.55
CA ILE A 138 7.14 -13.52 -12.65
C ILE A 138 7.84 -14.70 -11.98
N TRP A 139 7.10 -15.66 -11.39
CA TRP A 139 7.72 -16.83 -10.75
C TRP A 139 8.54 -17.69 -11.70
N GLU A 140 8.10 -17.86 -12.95
CA GLU A 140 8.87 -18.55 -13.99
C GLU A 140 10.16 -17.81 -14.35
N THR A 141 10.19 -16.49 -14.22
CA THR A 141 11.33 -15.65 -14.64
C THR A 141 12.32 -15.39 -13.50
N VAL A 142 11.83 -15.11 -12.30
CA VAL A 142 12.65 -14.62 -11.16
C VAL A 142 12.69 -15.62 -10.00
N GLY A 143 12.09 -16.78 -10.18
CA GLY A 143 11.96 -17.82 -9.16
C GLY A 143 10.83 -17.57 -8.17
N PHE A 144 10.38 -18.65 -7.55
CA PHE A 144 9.29 -18.63 -6.56
C PHE A 144 9.62 -17.72 -5.37
N SER A 145 8.63 -16.98 -4.91
CA SER A 145 8.80 -15.84 -4.00
C SER A 145 8.59 -16.21 -2.52
N ARG A 146 9.01 -17.43 -2.10
CA ARG A 146 8.87 -17.86 -0.70
C ARG A 146 9.62 -16.89 0.21
N ASN A 147 8.92 -16.32 1.19
CA ASN A 147 9.44 -15.30 2.13
C ASN A 147 9.80 -13.94 1.48
N ARG A 148 9.38 -13.72 0.23
CA ARG A 148 9.73 -12.54 -0.55
C ARG A 148 8.49 -11.97 -1.23
N PRO A 149 7.66 -11.20 -0.52
CA PRO A 149 6.51 -10.57 -1.13
C PRO A 149 6.96 -9.67 -2.28
N MET A 150 6.15 -9.60 -3.32
CA MET A 150 6.49 -8.91 -4.55
C MET A 150 5.70 -7.62 -4.65
N LEU A 151 6.41 -6.52 -4.85
CA LEU A 151 5.84 -5.27 -5.34
C LEU A 151 6.11 -5.19 -6.84
N VAL A 152 5.04 -5.18 -7.63
CA VAL A 152 5.07 -5.24 -9.09
C VAL A 152 4.63 -3.89 -9.65
N PHE A 153 5.51 -3.26 -10.42
CA PHE A 153 5.16 -2.15 -11.30
C PHE A 153 4.78 -2.72 -12.66
N SER A 154 3.51 -2.61 -13.07
CA SER A 154 2.98 -3.29 -14.25
C SER A 154 2.62 -2.32 -15.39
N GLU A 155 3.21 -2.52 -16.57
CA GLU A 155 2.82 -1.82 -17.81
C GLU A 155 1.60 -2.47 -18.52
N ALA A 156 1.00 -3.52 -17.94
CA ALA A 156 -0.15 -4.19 -18.54
C ALA A 156 -1.45 -3.39 -18.42
N GLY A 157 -1.59 -2.54 -17.41
CA GLY A 157 -2.79 -1.73 -17.19
C GLY A 157 -2.73 -0.86 -15.95
N ALA A 158 -3.65 0.11 -15.86
CA ALA A 158 -3.82 0.97 -14.71
C ALA A 158 -4.51 0.20 -13.56
N VAL A 159 -3.71 -0.50 -12.75
CA VAL A 159 -4.18 -1.25 -11.59
C VAL A 159 -3.47 -0.79 -10.32
N ALA A 160 -4.17 -0.89 -9.19
CA ALA A 160 -3.61 -0.89 -7.85
C ALA A 160 -4.40 -1.96 -7.08
N GLU A 161 -3.77 -3.10 -6.81
CA GLU A 161 -4.42 -4.21 -6.12
C GLU A 161 -3.38 -5.11 -5.45
N ALA A 162 -3.76 -5.72 -4.33
CA ALA A 162 -2.90 -6.63 -3.60
C ALA A 162 -3.57 -7.96 -3.34
N ARG A 163 -2.82 -9.03 -3.61
CA ARG A 163 -3.17 -10.40 -3.25
C ARG A 163 -2.29 -10.88 -2.10
N PRO A 164 -2.75 -10.81 -0.84
CA PRO A 164 -2.11 -11.55 0.22
C PRO A 164 -2.30 -13.05 -0.06
N ILE A 165 -1.21 -13.81 -0.17
CA ILE A 165 -1.30 -15.27 -0.30
C ILE A 165 -1.46 -15.86 1.10
N PRO A 166 -2.30 -16.89 1.31
CA PRO A 166 -2.42 -17.59 2.61
C PRO A 166 -1.08 -18.15 3.14
N GLN A 167 -0.09 -18.33 2.27
CA GLN A 167 1.30 -18.52 2.65
C GLN A 167 1.88 -17.14 2.99
N VAL A 168 1.87 -16.83 4.29
CA VAL A 168 1.99 -15.53 4.98
C VAL A 168 3.12 -14.59 4.51
N TYR A 169 4.00 -15.00 3.59
CA TYR A 169 5.17 -14.23 3.18
C TYR A 169 5.43 -14.24 1.67
N SER A 170 4.42 -14.57 0.84
CA SER A 170 4.51 -14.62 -0.63
C SER A 170 3.52 -13.68 -1.36
N GLY A 171 2.93 -12.71 -0.66
CA GLY A 171 1.94 -11.77 -1.22
C GLY A 171 2.45 -10.99 -2.44
N LEU A 172 1.53 -10.50 -3.26
CA LEU A 172 1.81 -9.66 -4.42
C LEU A 172 1.00 -8.37 -4.32
N ALA A 173 1.65 -7.22 -4.43
CA ALA A 173 1.01 -5.93 -4.68
C ALA A 173 1.37 -5.50 -6.10
N CYS A 174 0.36 -5.17 -6.90
CA CYS A 174 0.53 -4.70 -8.26
C CYS A 174 0.06 -3.26 -8.36
N VAL A 175 0.92 -2.39 -8.88
CA VAL A 175 0.61 -0.99 -9.17
C VAL A 175 0.98 -0.65 -10.61
N SER A 176 0.32 0.34 -11.20
CA SER A 176 0.60 0.79 -12.57
C SER A 176 2.05 1.24 -12.75
N GLY A 177 2.68 0.82 -13.84
CA GLY A 177 3.98 1.33 -14.30
C GLY A 177 3.94 2.82 -14.68
N ASP A 178 2.76 3.43 -14.82
CA ASP A 178 2.62 4.89 -15.01
C ASP A 178 3.16 5.72 -13.84
N ILE A 179 3.38 5.08 -12.69
CA ILE A 179 4.11 5.70 -11.59
C ILE A 179 5.50 6.18 -12.00
N PHE A 180 6.11 5.60 -13.04
CA PHE A 180 7.41 6.04 -13.55
C PHE A 180 7.34 7.27 -14.47
N ASN A 181 6.17 7.81 -14.78
CA ASN A 181 6.08 9.03 -15.59
C ASN A 181 6.66 10.23 -14.82
N ASP A 182 7.29 11.19 -15.54
CA ASP A 182 7.88 12.38 -14.93
C ASP A 182 6.86 13.26 -14.20
N GLU A 183 5.58 13.14 -14.52
CA GLU A 183 4.51 13.82 -13.79
C GLU A 183 4.33 13.25 -12.37
N VAL A 184 4.60 11.96 -12.19
CA VAL A 184 4.37 11.23 -10.93
C VAL A 184 5.64 11.14 -10.11
N THR A 185 6.75 10.70 -10.72
CA THR A 185 8.01 10.39 -10.00
C THR A 185 9.19 11.14 -10.61
N ALA A 186 9.92 11.87 -9.78
CA ALA A 186 11.13 12.58 -10.13
C ALA A 186 12.36 11.65 -10.18
N SER A 187 13.47 12.15 -10.71
CA SER A 187 14.71 11.36 -10.84
C SER A 187 15.55 11.33 -9.57
N THR A 188 15.32 12.28 -8.65
CA THR A 188 15.99 12.36 -7.35
C THR A 188 14.97 12.46 -6.22
N ILE A 189 15.40 12.13 -4.99
CA ILE A 189 14.50 12.19 -3.83
C ILE A 189 14.17 13.64 -3.46
N GLU A 190 15.10 14.56 -3.64
CA GLU A 190 14.96 15.98 -3.33
C GLU A 190 13.91 16.59 -4.25
N GLU A 191 14.00 16.32 -5.56
CA GLU A 191 12.98 16.72 -6.53
C GLU A 191 11.62 16.08 -6.25
N GLN A 192 11.61 14.82 -5.78
CA GLN A 192 10.37 14.13 -5.44
C GLN A 192 9.67 14.78 -4.24
N ILE A 193 10.42 15.15 -3.20
CA ILE A 193 9.88 15.88 -2.05
C ILE A 193 9.34 17.24 -2.49
N GLN A 194 10.10 17.98 -3.30
CA GLN A 194 9.64 19.26 -3.85
C GLN A 194 8.35 19.09 -4.66
N LYS A 195 8.25 18.03 -5.46
CA LYS A 195 7.04 17.70 -6.21
C LYS A 195 5.82 17.47 -5.31
N PHE A 196 5.99 16.83 -4.15
CA PHE A 196 4.90 16.70 -3.17
C PHE A 196 4.49 18.04 -2.54
N LEU A 197 5.41 19.01 -2.44
CA LEU A 197 5.20 20.29 -1.77
C LEU A 197 4.74 21.42 -2.69
N ASN A 198 5.06 21.35 -3.97
CA ASN A 198 4.74 22.36 -4.97
C ASN A 198 3.21 22.47 -5.18
N ARG A 199 2.56 23.18 -4.25
CA ARG A 199 1.16 23.62 -4.30
C ARG A 199 1.05 25.07 -4.79
N HIS A 200 2.17 25.75 -5.07
CA HIS A 200 2.27 27.19 -5.28
C HIS A 200 2.55 27.58 -6.74
N GLY A 201 1.83 26.97 -7.69
CA GLY A 201 1.69 27.50 -9.04
C GLY A 201 0.41 28.33 -9.14
N ASN A 202 0.48 29.51 -9.77
CA ASN A 202 -0.69 30.36 -10.09
C ASN A 202 -1.63 29.75 -11.15
N GLY A 203 -1.65 28.42 -11.31
CA GLY A 203 -2.44 27.71 -12.32
C GLY A 203 -2.99 26.39 -11.81
N LYS A 204 -4.20 26.01 -12.28
CA LYS A 204 -4.88 24.76 -11.93
C LYS A 204 -4.06 23.49 -12.26
N ASP A 205 -3.11 23.58 -13.18
CA ASP A 205 -2.35 22.45 -13.72
C ASP A 205 -1.17 21.98 -12.85
N GLU A 206 -0.61 22.83 -11.98
CA GLU A 206 0.48 22.41 -11.08
C GLU A 206 -0.07 21.78 -9.79
N PHE A 207 -1.21 22.28 -9.30
CA PHE A 207 -1.93 21.71 -8.17
C PHE A 207 -2.35 20.25 -8.45
N SER A 208 -2.78 19.95 -9.69
CA SER A 208 -3.15 18.60 -10.10
C SER A 208 -1.94 17.65 -10.13
N ARG A 209 -0.76 18.11 -10.57
CA ARG A 209 0.47 17.29 -10.63
C ARG A 209 0.97 16.87 -9.25
N SER A 210 1.01 17.79 -8.29
CA SER A 210 1.40 17.46 -6.91
C SER A 210 0.42 16.47 -6.27
N GLN A 211 -0.89 16.63 -6.53
CA GLN A 211 -1.91 15.73 -6.04
C GLN A 211 -1.81 14.33 -6.68
N VAL A 212 -1.55 14.25 -7.98
CA VAL A 212 -1.32 12.98 -8.69
C VAL A 212 -0.10 12.27 -8.10
N SER A 213 1.02 12.98 -7.93
CA SER A 213 2.24 12.40 -7.36
C SER A 213 2.02 11.86 -5.94
N GLN A 214 1.36 12.62 -5.06
CA GLN A 214 1.04 12.19 -3.70
C GLN A 214 0.09 10.99 -3.68
N THR A 215 -0.99 11.05 -4.48
CA THR A 215 -1.96 9.96 -4.61
C THR A 215 -1.28 8.67 -5.07
N SER A 216 -0.48 8.70 -6.15
CA SER A 216 0.18 7.51 -6.68
C SER A 216 1.19 6.91 -5.70
N ASN A 217 1.97 7.73 -5.01
CA ASN A 217 2.91 7.26 -3.97
C ASN A 217 2.15 6.70 -2.75
N GLY A 218 1.05 7.34 -2.38
CA GLY A 218 0.16 6.89 -1.31
C GLY A 218 -0.48 5.53 -1.58
N VAL A 219 -1.03 5.36 -2.77
CA VAL A 219 -1.60 4.09 -3.25
C VAL A 219 -0.52 3.01 -3.28
N LEU A 220 0.69 3.31 -3.75
CA LEU A 220 1.81 2.38 -3.67
C LEU A 220 2.08 1.88 -2.23
N ILE A 221 2.10 2.79 -1.25
CA ILE A 221 2.32 2.43 0.15
C ILE A 221 1.13 1.63 0.71
N HIS A 222 -0.09 1.99 0.32
CA HIS A 222 -1.36 1.32 0.66
C HIS A 222 -1.37 -0.14 0.18
N GLU A 223 -1.12 -0.38 -1.11
CA GLU A 223 -1.12 -1.74 -1.67
C GLU A 223 -0.06 -2.63 -1.04
N LEU A 224 1.12 -2.06 -0.75
CA LEU A 224 2.15 -2.80 -0.03
C LEU A 224 1.69 -3.19 1.39
N GLY A 225 0.86 -2.36 2.04
CA GLY A 225 0.32 -2.63 3.37
C GLY A 225 -0.58 -3.85 3.41
N HIS A 226 -1.36 -4.08 2.35
CA HIS A 226 -2.18 -5.28 2.21
C HIS A 226 -1.36 -6.57 2.19
N ILE A 227 -0.13 -6.55 1.67
CA ILE A 227 0.77 -7.72 1.74
C ILE A 227 1.12 -8.05 3.19
N PHE A 228 1.21 -7.05 4.06
CA PHE A 228 1.50 -7.22 5.49
C PHE A 228 0.24 -7.50 6.33
N GLY A 229 -0.89 -7.87 5.69
CA GLY A 229 -2.14 -8.19 6.37
C GLY A 229 -2.89 -6.97 6.91
N MET A 230 -2.50 -5.75 6.52
CA MET A 230 -3.21 -4.53 6.88
C MET A 230 -4.50 -4.44 6.07
N LEU A 231 -5.59 -4.06 6.72
CA LEU A 231 -6.91 -3.93 6.09
C LEU A 231 -7.27 -2.45 5.95
N HIS A 232 -8.32 -2.13 5.21
CA HIS A 232 -8.80 -0.75 5.16
C HIS A 232 -9.25 -0.27 6.53
N ASP A 233 -8.94 0.98 6.86
CA ASP A 233 -9.29 1.59 8.14
C ASP A 233 -9.73 3.03 7.94
N THR A 234 -11.03 3.24 8.08
CA THR A 234 -11.69 4.54 7.86
C THR A 234 -11.84 5.37 9.12
N ARG A 235 -11.34 4.88 10.28
CA ARG A 235 -11.54 5.53 11.58
C ARG A 235 -10.72 6.82 11.74
N ASP A 236 -9.65 6.98 10.97
CA ASP A 236 -8.85 8.21 10.89
C ASP A 236 -8.70 8.61 9.42
N GLN A 237 -9.07 9.84 9.06
CA GLN A 237 -8.95 10.36 7.70
C GLN A 237 -7.49 10.44 7.21
N ARG A 238 -6.52 10.48 8.13
CA ARG A 238 -5.08 10.44 7.83
C ARG A 238 -4.57 9.03 7.58
N ASN A 239 -5.41 8.00 7.71
CA ASN A 239 -4.96 6.62 7.57
C ASN A 239 -4.61 6.31 6.10
N ILE A 240 -3.38 5.88 5.87
CA ILE A 240 -2.84 5.55 4.55
C ILE A 240 -3.49 4.30 3.96
N MET A 241 -4.01 3.39 4.80
CA MET A 241 -4.84 2.26 4.37
C MET A 241 -6.27 2.70 3.99
N MET A 242 -6.47 3.99 3.70
CA MET A 242 -7.66 4.55 3.09
C MET A 242 -7.25 5.63 2.08
N ARG A 243 -7.43 6.92 2.41
CA ARG A 243 -7.06 8.07 1.57
C ARG A 243 -6.18 9.08 2.30
N GLY A 244 -5.54 8.66 3.38
CA GLY A 244 -4.73 9.54 4.22
C GLY A 244 -3.46 10.09 3.58
N TYR A 245 -3.14 9.69 2.35
CA TYR A 245 -1.93 10.08 1.64
C TYR A 245 -2.00 11.43 0.90
N ASP A 246 -3.14 12.13 0.91
CA ASP A 246 -3.30 13.45 0.28
C ASP A 246 -2.38 14.56 0.85
N LYS A 247 -1.77 14.29 2.00
CA LYS A 247 -0.84 15.18 2.70
C LYS A 247 0.56 14.58 2.85
N LEU A 248 0.93 13.63 2.00
CA LEU A 248 2.23 12.97 2.03
C LEU A 248 3.40 13.96 2.02
N GLY A 249 3.32 15.04 1.25
CA GLY A 249 4.35 16.09 1.23
C GLY A 249 4.63 16.71 2.59
N GLN A 250 3.59 16.89 3.41
CA GLN A 250 3.72 17.52 4.74
C GLN A 250 4.54 16.66 5.72
N MET A 251 4.75 15.36 5.44
CA MET A 251 5.69 14.54 6.22
C MET A 251 7.15 14.97 6.04
N TYR A 252 7.45 15.72 4.98
CA TYR A 252 8.81 16.08 4.59
C TYR A 252 9.13 17.55 4.84
N THR A 253 8.28 18.28 5.55
CA THR A 253 8.60 19.60 6.10
C THR A 253 8.83 19.49 7.59
N LEU A 254 9.80 20.24 8.14
CA LEU A 254 10.05 20.27 9.59
C LEU A 254 8.79 20.68 10.38
N SER A 255 8.01 21.65 9.86
CA SER A 255 6.78 22.12 10.49
C SER A 255 5.63 21.14 10.43
N GLY A 256 5.51 20.36 9.34
CA GLY A 256 4.37 19.45 9.13
C GLY A 256 4.59 18.04 9.68
N ALA A 257 5.85 17.59 9.79
CA ALA A 257 6.15 16.21 10.18
C ALA A 257 5.65 15.85 11.58
N GLY A 258 5.67 16.81 12.52
CA GLY A 258 5.21 16.61 13.91
C GLY A 258 3.71 16.30 14.01
N ASP A 259 2.90 16.84 13.11
CA ASP A 259 1.44 16.63 13.09
C ASP A 259 1.03 15.23 12.59
N ARG A 260 2.00 14.50 12.02
CA ARG A 260 1.83 13.17 11.43
C ARG A 260 0.63 13.17 10.46
N PRO A 261 0.77 13.88 9.33
CA PRO A 261 -0.33 14.16 8.40
C PRO A 261 -0.80 12.93 7.62
N VAL A 262 0.04 11.90 7.54
CA VAL A 262 -0.26 10.57 7.00
C VAL A 262 0.09 9.55 8.07
N ARG A 263 -0.78 8.55 8.27
CA ARG A 263 -0.66 7.62 9.39
C ARG A 263 -0.97 6.17 9.05
N PHE A 264 -0.35 5.27 9.79
CA PHE A 264 -0.93 3.94 10.05
C PHE A 264 -1.72 4.00 11.36
N SER A 265 -2.81 3.23 11.49
CA SER A 265 -3.47 3.08 12.79
C SER A 265 -2.65 2.16 13.70
N LEU A 266 -2.94 2.20 15.00
CA LEU A 266 -2.31 1.31 15.96
C LEU A 266 -2.50 -0.18 15.62
N ALA A 267 -3.65 -0.54 15.04
CA ALA A 267 -3.92 -1.89 14.56
C ALA A 267 -2.94 -2.31 13.44
N HIS A 268 -2.72 -1.45 12.45
CA HIS A 268 -1.74 -1.70 11.37
C HIS A 268 -0.32 -1.84 11.91
N VAL A 269 0.07 -0.98 12.85
CA VAL A 269 1.39 -1.07 13.48
C VAL A 269 1.55 -2.38 14.25
N ARG A 270 0.52 -2.83 14.96
CA ARG A 270 0.57 -4.13 15.65
C ARG A 270 0.72 -5.28 14.66
N MET A 271 -0.04 -5.28 13.57
CA MET A 271 0.10 -6.26 12.48
C MET A 271 1.52 -6.23 11.89
N ALA A 272 2.06 -5.04 11.59
CA ALA A 272 3.44 -4.89 11.16
C ALA A 272 4.42 -5.46 12.19
N ALA A 273 4.26 -5.15 13.47
CA ALA A 273 5.14 -5.59 14.55
C ALA A 273 5.16 -7.10 14.76
N ALA A 274 4.05 -7.81 14.48
CA ALA A 274 4.02 -9.27 14.47
C ALA A 274 4.65 -9.84 13.19
N SER A 275 4.50 -9.16 12.06
CA SER A 275 5.04 -9.58 10.76
C SER A 275 6.57 -9.69 10.76
N ARG A 276 7.09 -10.74 10.09
CA ARG A 276 8.53 -11.01 9.93
C ARG A 276 9.29 -9.93 9.15
N PHE A 277 8.59 -9.03 8.46
CA PHE A 277 9.22 -7.92 7.73
C PHE A 277 9.65 -6.79 8.67
N PHE A 278 8.96 -6.58 9.78
CA PHE A 278 9.27 -5.51 10.73
C PHE A 278 9.68 -6.00 12.11
N ASN A 279 9.25 -7.20 12.51
CA ASN A 279 9.68 -7.82 13.74
C ASN A 279 11.19 -8.08 13.69
N GLU A 280 11.90 -7.67 14.73
CA GLU A 280 13.35 -7.86 14.85
C GLU A 280 13.70 -9.09 15.70
N SER A 281 12.70 -9.77 16.29
CA SER A 281 12.89 -10.93 17.16
C SER A 281 11.70 -11.88 17.07
N PHE A 282 11.85 -12.97 16.33
CA PHE A 282 10.83 -14.02 16.17
C PHE A 282 11.47 -15.41 15.97
N ASP A 283 10.70 -16.46 16.24
CA ASP A 283 11.10 -17.85 16.03
C ASP A 283 10.89 -18.23 14.55
N ASN A 284 11.99 -18.27 13.79
CA ASN A 284 12.01 -18.68 12.39
C ASN A 284 11.54 -20.13 12.16
N SER A 285 11.62 -20.99 13.19
CA SER A 285 11.20 -22.39 13.09
C SER A 285 9.69 -22.56 13.18
N ASP A 286 8.99 -21.56 13.72
CA ASP A 286 7.55 -21.60 13.85
C ASP A 286 6.86 -21.34 12.52
N THR A 287 6.16 -22.32 12.00
CA THR A 287 5.50 -22.26 10.68
C THR A 287 4.02 -22.56 10.76
N GLN A 288 3.49 -22.74 11.97
CA GLN A 288 2.09 -23.07 12.18
C GLN A 288 1.31 -21.77 12.39
N PRO A 289 0.32 -21.46 11.54
CA PRO A 289 -0.52 -20.31 11.76
C PRO A 289 -1.55 -20.58 12.88
N PRO A 290 -2.09 -19.52 13.51
CA PRO A 290 -3.20 -19.65 14.46
C PRO A 290 -4.37 -20.45 13.90
N LYS A 291 -5.09 -21.18 14.75
CA LYS A 291 -6.33 -21.87 14.35
C LYS A 291 -7.53 -21.08 14.84
N ILE A 292 -8.41 -20.70 13.91
CA ILE A 292 -9.69 -20.05 14.22
C ILE A 292 -10.78 -21.12 14.21
N HIS A 293 -11.29 -21.48 15.40
CA HIS A 293 -12.32 -22.50 15.57
C HIS A 293 -13.72 -21.93 15.42
N VAL A 294 -13.93 -20.71 15.90
CA VAL A 294 -15.22 -20.03 15.88
C VAL A 294 -14.99 -18.57 15.52
N PHE A 295 -15.68 -18.11 14.49
CA PHE A 295 -15.88 -16.70 14.16
C PHE A 295 -17.26 -16.56 13.55
N LYS A 296 -18.25 -16.20 14.37
CA LYS A 296 -19.65 -16.10 13.93
C LYS A 296 -20.39 -15.08 14.78
N LEU A 297 -21.44 -14.49 14.21
CA LEU A 297 -22.34 -13.62 14.97
C LEU A 297 -22.96 -14.43 16.13
N SER A 298 -23.05 -13.81 17.30
CA SER A 298 -23.71 -14.41 18.47
C SER A 298 -25.22 -14.54 18.28
N LYS A 299 -25.79 -13.63 17.51
CA LYS A 299 -27.21 -13.58 17.14
C LYS A 299 -27.35 -12.91 15.76
N PRO A 300 -28.43 -13.18 15.00
CA PRO A 300 -28.71 -12.46 13.77
C PRO A 300 -28.73 -10.93 14.01
N ALA A 301 -28.14 -10.19 13.07
CA ALA A 301 -28.16 -8.73 13.10
C ALA A 301 -29.53 -8.23 12.62
N LYS A 302 -30.04 -7.16 13.24
CA LYS A 302 -31.34 -6.56 12.90
C LYS A 302 -31.18 -5.20 12.24
N ALA A 303 -32.20 -4.78 11.49
CA ALA A 303 -32.28 -3.42 10.97
C ALA A 303 -32.15 -2.40 12.11
N GLY A 304 -31.38 -1.33 11.88
CA GLY A 304 -31.11 -0.29 12.89
C GLY A 304 -30.02 -0.64 13.91
N ASP A 305 -29.54 -1.89 13.99
CA ASP A 305 -28.43 -2.24 14.88
C ASP A 305 -27.20 -1.40 14.55
N ARG A 306 -26.50 -0.93 15.58
CA ARG A 306 -25.18 -0.27 15.48
C ARG A 306 -24.07 -1.06 16.16
N LYS A 307 -24.42 -2.11 16.88
CA LYS A 307 -23.47 -2.99 17.57
C LYS A 307 -23.81 -4.43 17.29
N ILE A 308 -22.83 -5.19 16.81
CA ILE A 308 -22.97 -6.61 16.55
C ILE A 308 -22.03 -7.38 17.47
N LYS A 309 -22.51 -8.52 17.97
CA LYS A 309 -21.73 -9.41 18.83
C LYS A 309 -21.22 -10.60 18.06
N PHE A 310 -19.96 -10.96 18.28
CA PHE A 310 -19.31 -12.12 17.69
C PHE A 310 -18.80 -13.05 18.78
N ASN A 311 -19.07 -14.34 18.61
CA ASN A 311 -18.35 -15.38 19.32
C ASN A 311 -17.05 -15.69 18.59
N ILE A 312 -15.95 -15.59 19.32
CA ILE A 312 -14.62 -15.89 18.81
C ILE A 312 -13.97 -16.98 19.66
N LYS A 313 -13.43 -18.00 19.01
CA LYS A 313 -12.58 -19.02 19.63
C LYS A 313 -11.40 -19.32 18.71
N MET A 314 -10.20 -19.17 19.22
CA MET A 314 -8.96 -19.42 18.48
C MET A 314 -7.86 -19.89 19.42
N ASN A 315 -6.84 -20.55 18.87
CA ASN A 315 -5.63 -20.90 19.60
C ASN A 315 -4.40 -20.89 18.69
N ASP A 316 -3.23 -20.86 19.31
CA ASP A 316 -1.94 -20.93 18.63
C ASP A 316 -0.91 -21.67 19.51
N ASN A 317 0.07 -22.34 18.92
CA ASN A 317 1.08 -23.11 19.65
C ASN A 317 2.19 -22.27 20.28
N LYS A 318 2.46 -21.06 19.76
CA LYS A 318 3.47 -20.13 20.29
C LYS A 318 2.89 -18.88 20.93
N GLY A 319 1.64 -18.56 20.62
CA GLY A 319 0.88 -17.47 21.23
C GLY A 319 0.24 -16.57 20.19
N LEU A 320 -0.99 -16.13 20.47
CA LEU A 320 -1.73 -15.25 19.60
C LEU A 320 -1.22 -13.80 19.72
N GLY A 321 -0.98 -13.16 18.59
CA GLY A 321 -0.58 -11.77 18.47
C GLY A 321 -1.77 -10.84 18.20
N PRO A 322 -1.65 -9.88 17.28
CA PRO A 322 -2.75 -8.98 16.95
C PRO A 322 -3.85 -9.66 16.13
N LEU A 323 -5.08 -9.20 16.36
CA LEU A 323 -6.22 -9.50 15.52
C LEU A 323 -6.86 -8.21 15.00
N VAL A 324 -7.37 -8.26 13.78
CA VAL A 324 -8.17 -7.19 13.16
C VAL A 324 -9.42 -7.79 12.52
N ILE A 325 -10.51 -7.03 12.56
CA ILE A 325 -11.80 -7.43 11.99
C ILE A 325 -12.29 -6.33 11.07
N MET A 326 -12.59 -6.71 9.84
CA MET A 326 -13.12 -5.85 8.80
C MET A 326 -14.54 -6.25 8.42
N GLN A 327 -15.38 -5.26 8.13
CA GLN A 327 -16.69 -5.44 7.54
C GLN A 327 -16.60 -5.09 6.05
N ARG A 328 -17.06 -6.01 5.18
CA ARG A 328 -17.35 -5.77 3.76
C ARG A 328 -18.86 -5.75 3.53
N GLY A 329 -19.30 -4.88 2.63
CA GLY A 329 -20.73 -4.72 2.27
C GLY A 329 -21.49 -3.82 3.26
N GLY A 330 -22.19 -2.81 2.71
CA GLY A 330 -22.91 -1.79 3.49
C GLY A 330 -22.79 -0.34 3.02
N GLY A 331 -22.14 -0.11 1.88
CA GLY A 331 -21.92 1.22 1.30
C GLY A 331 -20.43 1.48 1.06
N GLN A 332 -20.03 1.30 -0.21
CA GLN A 332 -18.78 1.62 -0.89
C GLN A 332 -17.40 1.31 -0.28
N ILE A 333 -17.20 1.08 1.02
CA ILE A 333 -15.85 0.92 1.58
C ILE A 333 -15.81 -0.23 2.60
N ASP A 334 -14.90 -1.17 2.35
CA ASP A 334 -14.45 -2.15 3.35
C ASP A 334 -13.81 -1.40 4.52
N ALA A 335 -14.20 -1.70 5.75
CA ALA A 335 -13.69 -0.94 6.90
C ALA A 335 -13.38 -1.84 8.09
N MET A 336 -12.24 -1.62 8.71
CA MET A 336 -11.92 -2.19 10.01
C MET A 336 -12.90 -1.67 11.07
N VAL A 337 -13.55 -2.61 11.74
CA VAL A 337 -14.59 -2.39 12.77
C VAL A 337 -14.15 -2.90 14.15
N GLY A 338 -13.02 -3.60 14.22
CA GLY A 338 -12.44 -4.04 15.49
C GLY A 338 -10.98 -4.42 15.36
N ASP A 339 -10.23 -4.25 16.44
CA ASP A 339 -8.87 -4.75 16.59
C ASP A 339 -8.60 -5.10 18.06
N ASN A 340 -7.65 -6.00 18.28
CA ASN A 340 -7.18 -6.32 19.63
C ASN A 340 -5.73 -6.83 19.59
N ASN A 341 -4.99 -6.65 20.67
CA ASN A 341 -3.71 -7.33 20.89
C ASN A 341 -3.92 -8.46 21.89
N LEU A 342 -3.70 -9.71 21.46
CA LEU A 342 -3.91 -10.89 22.31
C LEU A 342 -2.73 -11.21 23.22
N ASN A 343 -1.63 -10.45 23.13
CA ASN A 343 -0.49 -10.49 24.06
C ASN A 343 0.10 -11.89 24.30
N GLY A 344 0.15 -12.73 23.25
CA GLY A 344 0.77 -14.05 23.29
C GLY A 344 -0.04 -15.13 24.00
N VAL A 345 -1.34 -14.92 24.29
CA VAL A 345 -2.16 -15.98 24.88
C VAL A 345 -2.29 -17.17 23.93
N ILE A 346 -2.19 -18.38 24.47
CA ILE A 346 -2.29 -19.63 23.69
C ILE A 346 -3.73 -19.90 23.25
N ASN A 347 -4.71 -19.62 24.13
CA ASN A 347 -6.12 -19.84 23.86
C ASN A 347 -6.90 -18.54 24.08
N TYR A 348 -7.77 -18.20 23.13
CA TYR A 348 -8.66 -17.04 23.24
C TYR A 348 -10.09 -17.48 22.94
N SER A 349 -11.00 -17.23 23.88
CA SER A 349 -12.43 -17.46 23.68
C SER A 349 -13.25 -16.39 24.39
N LYS A 350 -13.93 -15.54 23.61
CA LYS A 350 -14.76 -14.45 24.13
C LYS A 350 -15.90 -14.12 23.16
N GLU A 351 -16.98 -13.58 23.70
CA GLU A 351 -17.90 -12.74 22.93
C GLU A 351 -17.31 -11.33 22.86
N ILE A 352 -17.21 -10.77 21.66
CA ILE A 352 -16.80 -9.37 21.45
C ILE A 352 -17.94 -8.57 20.83
N SER A 353 -17.99 -7.27 21.11
CA SER A 353 -18.92 -6.34 20.48
C SER A 353 -18.16 -5.45 19.50
N LEU A 354 -18.66 -5.38 18.27
CA LEU A 354 -18.14 -4.51 17.21
C LEU A 354 -19.13 -3.38 16.96
N GLU A 355 -18.63 -2.18 16.71
CA GLU A 355 -19.46 -1.03 16.34
C GLU A 355 -19.48 -0.88 14.82
N CYS A 356 -20.68 -0.81 14.25
CA CYS A 356 -20.85 -0.59 12.83
C CYS A 356 -20.69 0.90 12.50
N PRO A 357 -20.01 1.26 11.39
CA PRO A 357 -19.84 2.66 11.00
C PRO A 357 -21.17 3.40 10.76
N ARG A 358 -22.20 2.65 10.36
CA ARG A 358 -23.56 3.13 10.11
C ARG A 358 -24.57 2.12 10.66
N PRO A 359 -25.80 2.56 10.98
CA PRO A 359 -26.90 1.65 11.28
C PRO A 359 -27.12 0.66 10.13
N LEU A 360 -27.39 -0.60 10.49
CA LEU A 360 -27.63 -1.67 9.52
C LEU A 360 -28.98 -1.53 8.83
N VAL A 361 -29.05 -1.91 7.56
CA VAL A 361 -30.29 -1.84 6.75
C VAL A 361 -30.84 -3.25 6.56
N GLY A 362 -32.16 -3.43 6.71
CA GLY A 362 -32.81 -4.73 6.47
C GLY A 362 -32.50 -5.30 5.08
N GLY A 363 -32.17 -6.58 5.01
CA GLY A 363 -31.75 -7.26 3.77
C GLY A 363 -30.31 -7.00 3.33
N GLN A 364 -29.55 -6.15 4.03
CA GLN A 364 -28.14 -5.89 3.72
C GLN A 364 -27.31 -7.17 3.92
N PRO A 365 -26.52 -7.60 2.92
CA PRO A 365 -25.53 -8.65 3.11
C PRO A 365 -24.39 -8.11 4.00
N LEU A 366 -23.99 -8.93 4.97
CA LEU A 366 -22.87 -8.64 5.86
C LEU A 366 -21.79 -9.69 5.68
N ILE A 367 -20.58 -9.22 5.42
CA ILE A 367 -19.40 -10.07 5.35
C ILE A 367 -18.41 -9.52 6.35
N TYR A 368 -18.00 -10.33 7.32
CA TYR A 368 -16.94 -9.98 8.25
C TYR A 368 -15.73 -10.85 7.98
N ILE A 369 -14.55 -10.25 8.02
CA ILE A 369 -13.27 -10.93 7.84
C ILE A 369 -12.45 -10.68 9.09
N VAL A 370 -11.99 -11.75 9.74
CA VAL A 370 -11.02 -11.67 10.83
C VAL A 370 -9.66 -12.12 10.33
N ASN A 371 -8.64 -11.32 10.59
CA ASN A 371 -7.24 -11.68 10.44
C ASN A 371 -6.62 -11.76 11.84
N VAL A 372 -5.85 -12.80 12.12
CA VAL A 372 -5.07 -12.94 13.34
C VAL A 372 -3.66 -13.40 13.01
N MET A 373 -2.66 -12.70 13.53
CA MET A 373 -1.27 -13.14 13.51
C MET A 373 -0.90 -13.79 14.84
N ASP A 374 -0.02 -14.79 14.82
CA ASP A 374 0.70 -15.22 16.02
C ASP A 374 1.86 -14.24 16.36
N VAL A 375 2.59 -14.54 17.43
CA VAL A 375 3.76 -13.75 17.86
C VAL A 375 4.97 -13.86 16.91
N ASN A 376 4.99 -14.83 16.00
CA ASN A 376 6.06 -15.09 15.02
C ASN A 376 5.67 -14.70 13.58
N GLY A 377 4.55 -14.00 13.43
CA GLY A 377 4.04 -13.41 12.20
C GLY A 377 3.16 -14.30 11.35
N ASN A 378 2.86 -15.56 11.73
CA ASN A 378 2.01 -16.42 10.92
C ASN A 378 0.55 -15.95 11.01
N LEU A 379 -0.11 -15.84 9.85
CA LEU A 379 -1.43 -15.24 9.69
C LEU A 379 -2.47 -16.33 9.41
N SER A 380 -3.61 -16.22 10.07
CA SER A 380 -4.84 -16.93 9.72
C SER A 380 -5.98 -15.96 9.46
N GLN A 381 -6.89 -16.38 8.58
CA GLN A 381 -8.08 -15.64 8.23
C GLN A 381 -9.33 -16.52 8.36
N SER A 382 -10.45 -15.90 8.75
CA SER A 382 -11.78 -16.52 8.67
C SER A 382 -12.81 -15.49 8.24
N VAL A 383 -13.91 -15.96 7.64
CA VAL A 383 -14.99 -15.13 7.11
C VAL A 383 -16.31 -15.56 7.74
N ALA A 384 -17.09 -14.59 8.20
CA ALA A 384 -18.46 -14.79 8.67
C ALA A 384 -19.42 -14.04 7.74
N ASN A 385 -20.35 -14.78 7.13
CA ASN A 385 -21.39 -14.23 6.27
C ASN A 385 -22.73 -14.20 7.02
N SER A 386 -23.50 -13.14 6.81
CA SER A 386 -24.85 -13.00 7.36
C SER A 386 -25.69 -12.07 6.49
N VAL A 387 -26.97 -11.96 6.81
CA VAL A 387 -27.89 -11.00 6.21
C VAL A 387 -28.64 -10.32 7.34
N VAL A 388 -28.77 -9.00 7.28
CA VAL A 388 -29.53 -8.23 8.26
C VAL A 388 -31.00 -8.62 8.15
N VAL A 389 -31.57 -9.07 9.26
CA VAL A 389 -32.98 -9.44 9.33
C VAL A 389 -33.82 -8.16 9.33
N SER A 390 -34.77 -8.06 8.40
CA SER A 390 -35.84 -7.05 8.44
C SER A 390 -36.78 -7.37 9.60
N ASP A 391 -37.24 -6.35 10.31
CA ASP A 391 -38.27 -6.52 11.35
C ASP A 391 -39.57 -7.11 10.80
#